data_AF-A0A5N9GM59-F1
#
_entry.id   AF-A0A5N9GM59-F1
#
_cell.length_a   1.000
_cell.length_b   1.000
_cell.length_c   1.000
_cell.angle_alpha   90.00
_cell.angle_beta   90.00
_cell.angle_gamma   90.00
#
_symmetry.space_group_name_H-M   'P 1'
#
loop_
_entity.id
_entity.type
_entity.pdbx_description
1 polymer ?
#
loop_
_entity_poly.entity_id
_entity_poly.type
_entity_poly.pdbx_seq_one_letter_code
_entity_poly.pdbx_strand_id
1 'polypeptide(L)'
;MQYWLFKSEPSAYSYNDLVHDAVAEWDGVRNYQARNLLRDTIQVGDGVLFYHSNTDPLAVIGTATVVRSGYPDHTAWDSSSAHPDPRSTPEKPVWYMVDIQPAKRFHAPVTLNAMKTISGLENMMLLRRGARLSIQPVTSQEWAIILSLGSAGA
;
A
#
# COMPACT_ATOMS: atom_id res chain seq x y z
N MET A 1 12.21 -2.78 -11.16
CA MET A 1 11.72 -2.28 -9.87
C MET A 1 10.69 -1.21 -10.15
N GLN A 2 9.46 -1.45 -9.74
CA GLN A 2 8.33 -0.52 -9.82
C GLN A 2 8.03 0.04 -8.42
N TYR A 3 7.19 1.08 -8.37
CA TYR A 3 6.79 1.71 -7.13
C TYR A 3 5.28 1.77 -6.99
N TRP A 4 4.83 1.61 -5.76
CA TRP A 4 3.42 1.50 -5.42
C TRP A 4 3.09 2.34 -4.20
N LEU A 5 1.81 2.66 -4.03
CA LEU A 5 1.27 3.20 -2.79
C LEU A 5 0.19 2.27 -2.28
N PHE A 6 0.36 1.82 -1.04
CA PHE A 6 -0.57 0.94 -0.36
C PHE A 6 -1.24 1.72 0.78
N LYS A 7 -2.57 1.74 0.79
CA LYS A 7 -3.37 2.41 1.82
C LYS A 7 -3.74 1.44 2.93
N SER A 8 -3.54 1.85 4.17
CA SER A 8 -4.04 1.15 5.35
C SER A 8 -4.61 2.15 6.35
N GLU A 9 -5.67 1.75 7.07
CA GLU A 9 -6.17 2.53 8.20
C GLU A 9 -5.34 2.16 9.45
N PRO A 10 -4.74 3.13 10.16
CA PRO A 10 -3.82 2.84 11.26
C PRO A 10 -4.48 2.12 12.44
N SER A 11 -5.80 2.23 12.60
CA SER A 11 -6.56 1.47 13.60
C SER A 11 -6.74 -0.01 13.24
N ALA A 12 -6.58 -0.38 11.97
CA ALA A 12 -6.64 -1.75 11.49
C ALA A 12 -5.23 -2.35 11.36
N TYR A 13 -4.32 -1.65 10.66
CA TYR A 13 -2.93 -2.06 10.51
C TYR A 13 -2.03 -0.85 10.26
N SER A 14 -1.26 -0.45 11.27
CA SER A 14 -0.36 0.70 11.22
C SER A 14 1.03 0.34 10.69
N TYR A 15 1.84 1.36 10.41
CA TYR A 15 3.24 1.12 10.04
C TYR A 15 4.06 0.60 11.24
N ASN A 16 3.63 0.87 12.48
CA ASN A 16 4.28 0.32 13.66
C ASN A 16 4.07 -1.19 13.74
N ASP A 17 2.87 -1.66 13.39
CA ASP A 17 2.55 -3.08 13.36
C ASP A 17 3.42 -3.78 12.31
N LEU A 18 3.54 -3.20 11.11
CA LEU A 18 4.48 -3.70 10.08
C LEU A 18 5.93 -3.75 10.57
N VAL A 19 6.38 -2.73 11.31
CA VAL A 19 7.73 -2.72 11.90
C VAL A 19 7.91 -3.82 12.94
N HIS A 20 6.90 -4.05 13.79
CA HIS A 20 6.91 -5.08 14.81
C HIS A 20 6.91 -6.49 14.19
N ASP A 21 6.05 -6.73 13.20
CA ASP A 21 5.86 -8.03 12.57
C ASP A 21 6.99 -8.40 11.61
N ALA A 22 7.77 -7.41 11.16
CA ALA A 22 8.90 -7.50 10.23
C ALA A 22 8.57 -8.00 8.81
N VAL A 23 7.49 -8.75 8.63
CA VAL A 23 6.87 -9.12 7.36
C VAL A 23 5.37 -9.24 7.60
N ALA A 24 4.56 -8.71 6.70
CA ALA A 24 3.11 -8.84 6.75
C ALA A 24 2.54 -9.23 5.40
N GLU A 25 1.52 -10.09 5.41
CA GLU A 25 0.66 -10.29 4.27
C GLU A 25 -0.23 -9.06 4.07
N TRP A 26 -0.34 -8.60 2.82
CA TRP A 26 -1.17 -7.46 2.46
C TRP A 26 -2.55 -7.91 1.99
N ASP A 27 -3.30 -8.49 2.93
CA ASP A 27 -4.60 -9.11 2.71
C ASP A 27 -5.75 -8.09 2.48
N GLY A 28 -6.97 -8.61 2.36
CA GLY A 28 -8.18 -7.80 2.53
C GLY A 28 -8.55 -6.92 1.34
N VAL A 29 -7.75 -6.94 0.27
CA VAL A 29 -8.05 -6.21 -0.97
C VAL A 29 -9.23 -6.86 -1.70
N ARG A 30 -10.36 -6.15 -1.75
CA ARG A 30 -11.61 -6.58 -2.41
C ARG A 30 -12.01 -5.73 -3.62
N ASN A 31 -11.03 -5.05 -4.23
CA ASN A 31 -11.21 -4.31 -5.48
C ASN A 31 -10.55 -5.06 -6.64
N TYR A 32 -11.29 -5.35 -7.71
CA TYR A 32 -10.79 -6.14 -8.84
C TYR A 32 -9.57 -5.52 -9.54
N GLN A 33 -9.51 -4.19 -9.67
CA GLN A 33 -8.37 -3.51 -10.27
C GLN A 33 -7.13 -3.63 -9.37
N ALA A 34 -7.27 -3.36 -8.08
CA ALA A 34 -6.18 -3.51 -7.11
C ALA A 34 -5.69 -4.96 -7.03
N ARG A 35 -6.61 -5.92 -7.03
CA ARG A 35 -6.30 -7.35 -7.09
C ARG A 35 -5.47 -7.70 -8.33
N ASN A 36 -5.86 -7.21 -9.51
CA ASN A 36 -5.10 -7.50 -10.73
C ASN A 36 -3.67 -6.96 -10.64
N LEU A 37 -3.45 -5.80 -10.01
CA LEU A 37 -2.10 -5.29 -9.75
C LEU A 37 -1.30 -6.23 -8.84
N LEU A 38 -1.89 -6.66 -7.73
CA LEU A 38 -1.25 -7.59 -6.76
C LEU A 38 -0.91 -8.95 -7.40
N ARG A 39 -1.83 -9.49 -8.20
CA ARG A 39 -1.68 -10.80 -8.85
C ARG A 39 -0.70 -10.77 -10.02
N ASP A 40 -0.83 -9.79 -10.91
CA ASP A 40 -0.25 -9.86 -12.25
C ASP A 40 0.98 -8.98 -12.41
N THR A 41 1.12 -7.91 -11.62
CA THR A 41 2.07 -6.83 -11.90
C THR A 41 3.08 -6.59 -10.78
N ILE A 42 2.65 -6.63 -9.52
CA ILE A 42 3.52 -6.38 -8.36
C ILE A 42 4.48 -7.55 -8.18
N GLN A 43 5.77 -7.25 -8.10
CA GLN A 43 6.84 -8.25 -7.99
C GLN A 43 7.72 -8.04 -6.75
N VAL A 44 8.38 -9.11 -6.30
CA VAL A 44 9.43 -9.05 -5.27
C VAL A 44 10.47 -7.98 -5.64
N GLY A 45 10.82 -7.17 -4.65
CA GLY A 45 11.75 -6.05 -4.78
C GLY A 45 11.08 -4.72 -5.14
N ASP A 46 9.80 -4.69 -5.52
CA ASP A 46 9.10 -3.43 -5.74
C ASP A 46 8.96 -2.61 -4.45
N GLY A 47 9.07 -1.29 -4.59
CA GLY A 47 8.96 -0.35 -3.47
C GLY A 47 7.52 0.05 -3.19
N VAL A 48 7.17 0.21 -1.92
CA VAL A 48 5.81 0.56 -1.47
C VAL A 48 5.87 1.79 -0.57
N LEU A 49 5.10 2.83 -0.90
CA LEU A 49 4.77 3.93 0.00
C LEU A 49 3.64 3.47 0.92
N PHE A 50 3.89 3.38 2.22
CA PHE A 50 2.88 3.00 3.20
C PHE A 50 2.08 4.25 3.60
N TYR A 51 0.82 4.30 3.19
CA TYR A 51 -0.05 5.45 3.37
C TYR A 51 -1.12 5.17 4.42
N HIS A 52 -1.20 6.03 5.44
CA HIS A 52 -2.29 6.00 6.42
C HIS A 52 -3.51 6.72 5.85
N SER A 53 -4.58 5.96 5.66
CA SER A 53 -5.91 6.43 5.27
C SER A 53 -6.87 6.51 6.45
N ASN A 54 -8.01 7.17 6.25
CA ASN A 54 -9.08 7.31 7.26
C ASN A 54 -8.58 7.82 8.63
N THR A 55 -7.65 8.77 8.59
CA THR A 55 -7.03 9.37 9.77
C THR A 55 -6.75 10.85 9.50
N ASP A 56 -6.44 11.61 10.56
CA ASP A 56 -6.02 13.00 10.46
C ASP A 56 -4.67 13.19 11.18
N PRO A 57 -3.58 13.52 10.45
CA PRO A 57 -3.51 13.77 9.02
C PRO A 57 -3.40 12.49 8.17
N LEU A 58 -3.98 12.53 6.97
CA LEU A 58 -3.70 11.56 5.90
C LEU A 58 -2.26 11.73 5.40
N ALA A 59 -1.44 10.68 5.41
CA ALA A 59 -0.01 10.82 5.10
C ALA A 59 0.67 9.52 4.65
N VAL A 60 1.77 9.66 3.92
CA VAL A 60 2.77 8.59 3.77
C VAL A 60 3.67 8.58 5.00
N ILE A 61 3.74 7.45 5.69
CA ILE A 61 4.46 7.29 6.96
C ILE A 61 5.88 6.76 6.77
N GLY A 62 6.08 6.01 5.70
CA GLY A 62 7.34 5.36 5.39
C GLY A 62 7.23 4.51 4.16
N THR A 63 8.19 3.62 4.02
CA THR A 63 8.35 2.75 2.87
C THR A 63 8.43 1.29 3.29
N ALA A 64 8.03 0.41 2.40
CA ALA A 64 8.17 -1.02 2.50
C ALA A 64 8.69 -1.59 1.18
N THR A 65 9.08 -2.86 1.19
CA THR A 65 9.49 -3.61 -0.01
C THR A 65 8.63 -4.86 -0.12
N VAL A 66 8.20 -5.20 -1.33
CA VAL A 66 7.52 -6.48 -1.59
C VAL A 66 8.53 -7.62 -1.46
N VAL A 67 8.24 -8.59 -0.59
CA VAL A 67 9.10 -9.76 -0.33
C VAL A 67 8.48 -11.07 -0.84
N ARG A 68 7.20 -11.06 -1.22
CA ARG A 68 6.53 -12.17 -1.93
C ARG A 68 5.55 -11.63 -2.97
N SER A 69 5.69 -12.04 -4.22
CA SER A 69 4.76 -11.70 -5.31
C SER A 69 3.37 -12.33 -5.11
N GLY A 70 2.41 -11.89 -5.92
CA GLY A 70 0.98 -12.26 -5.82
C GLY A 70 0.69 -13.74 -5.55
N TYR A 71 -0.07 -14.01 -4.50
CA TYR A 71 -0.58 -15.34 -4.15
C TYR A 71 -2.00 -15.26 -3.60
N PRO A 72 -2.77 -16.37 -3.57
CA PRO A 72 -4.15 -16.35 -3.09
C PRO A 72 -4.30 -15.77 -1.68
N ASP A 73 -5.25 -14.84 -1.53
CA ASP A 73 -5.65 -14.32 -0.24
C ASP A 73 -6.59 -15.32 0.44
N HIS A 74 -6.03 -16.04 1.41
CA HIS A 74 -6.73 -17.09 2.14
C HIS A 74 -7.69 -16.55 3.20
N THR A 75 -7.56 -15.27 3.63
CA THR A 75 -8.49 -14.64 4.57
C THR A 75 -9.91 -14.62 4.00
N ALA A 76 -10.05 -14.52 2.67
CA ALA A 76 -11.35 -14.56 2.00
C ALA A 76 -12.11 -15.89 2.20
N TRP A 77 -11.43 -16.98 2.53
CA TRP A 77 -12.04 -18.29 2.74
C TRP A 77 -12.53 -18.49 4.18
N ASP A 78 -12.04 -17.67 5.11
CA ASP A 78 -12.45 -17.69 6.51
C ASP A 78 -13.66 -16.78 6.72
N SER A 79 -14.80 -17.39 7.08
CA SER A 79 -16.06 -16.70 7.39
C SER A 79 -15.98 -15.74 8.57
N SER A 80 -14.96 -15.87 9.43
CA SER A 80 -14.74 -15.01 10.59
C SER A 80 -13.78 -13.85 10.32
N SER A 81 -13.15 -13.81 9.15
CA SER A 81 -12.27 -12.71 8.75
C SER A 81 -13.03 -11.38 8.60
N ALA A 82 -12.30 -10.28 8.47
CA ALA A 82 -12.89 -8.97 8.21
C ALA A 82 -13.59 -8.89 6.84
N HIS A 83 -13.14 -9.68 5.86
CA HIS A 83 -13.55 -9.58 4.46
C HIS A 83 -13.76 -10.96 3.81
N PRO A 84 -14.69 -11.79 4.33
CA PRO A 84 -14.97 -13.10 3.76
C PRO A 84 -15.60 -12.97 2.37
N ASP A 85 -15.31 -13.92 1.48
CA ASP A 85 -15.98 -14.05 0.19
C ASP A 85 -16.18 -15.55 -0.14
N PRO A 86 -17.38 -16.11 0.08
CA PRO A 86 -17.68 -17.51 -0.20
C PRO A 86 -17.47 -17.96 -1.65
N ARG A 87 -17.28 -17.01 -2.59
CA ARG A 87 -17.00 -17.32 -4.00
C ARG A 87 -15.51 -17.61 -4.25
N SER A 88 -14.64 -17.22 -3.32
CA SER A 88 -13.21 -17.55 -3.34
C SER A 88 -13.02 -18.89 -2.63
N THR A 89 -12.34 -19.83 -3.27
CA THR A 89 -11.96 -21.11 -2.66
C THR A 89 -10.48 -21.40 -2.92
N PRO A 90 -9.85 -22.36 -2.20
CA PRO A 90 -8.48 -22.79 -2.48
C PRO A 90 -8.26 -23.23 -3.93
N GLU A 91 -9.23 -23.91 -4.54
CA GLU A 91 -9.18 -24.41 -5.92
C GLU A 91 -9.47 -23.30 -6.95
N LYS A 92 -10.23 -22.28 -6.53
CA LYS A 92 -10.63 -21.15 -7.38
C LYS A 92 -10.50 -19.82 -6.63
N PRO A 93 -9.28 -19.35 -6.37
CA PRO A 93 -9.05 -18.12 -5.63
C PRO A 93 -9.50 -16.90 -6.43
N VAL A 94 -10.34 -16.07 -5.82
CA VAL A 94 -10.82 -14.82 -6.42
C VAL A 94 -9.92 -13.64 -6.04
N TRP A 95 -9.35 -13.66 -4.84
CA TRP A 95 -8.57 -12.57 -4.24
C TRP A 95 -7.10 -12.97 -4.08
N TYR A 96 -6.23 -11.96 -4.13
CA TYR A 96 -4.78 -12.13 -4.12
C TYR A 96 -4.15 -11.06 -3.26
N MET A 97 -3.05 -11.42 -2.62
CA MET A 97 -2.24 -10.56 -1.77
C MET A 97 -0.74 -10.77 -2.06
N VAL A 98 0.09 -9.95 -1.43
CA VAL A 98 1.56 -9.99 -1.48
C VAL A 98 2.09 -9.89 -0.07
N ASP A 99 3.35 -10.23 0.16
CA ASP A 99 3.99 -9.92 1.45
C ASP A 99 4.87 -8.70 1.32
N ILE A 100 4.84 -7.83 2.33
CA ILE A 100 5.69 -6.65 2.41
C ILE A 100 6.52 -6.65 3.70
N GLN A 101 7.70 -6.05 3.63
CA GLN A 101 8.61 -5.83 4.76
C GLN A 101 8.86 -4.33 4.93
N PRO A 102 8.87 -3.78 6.16
CA PRO A 102 9.24 -2.39 6.42
C PRO A 102 10.64 -2.09 5.89
N ALA A 103 10.83 -0.93 5.26
CA ALA A 103 12.12 -0.49 4.74
C ALA A 103 12.63 0.75 5.52
N LYS A 104 12.07 1.93 5.24
CA LYS A 104 12.46 3.18 5.90
C LYS A 104 11.24 3.91 6.44
N ARG A 105 11.25 4.20 7.75
CA ARG A 105 10.32 5.16 8.35
C ARG A 105 10.75 6.58 7.97
N PHE A 106 9.79 7.44 7.65
CA PHE A 106 10.09 8.85 7.42
C PHE A 106 10.31 9.59 8.74
N HIS A 107 11.20 10.59 8.73
CA HIS A 107 11.43 11.45 9.89
C HIS A 107 10.19 12.29 10.19
N ALA A 108 9.55 12.80 9.14
CA ALA A 108 8.26 13.47 9.21
C ALA A 108 7.29 12.82 8.20
N PRO A 109 6.04 12.52 8.59
CA PRO A 109 5.02 12.04 7.66
C PRO A 109 4.80 13.02 6.50
N VAL A 110 4.72 12.50 5.27
CA VAL A 110 4.44 13.31 4.09
C VAL A 110 2.93 13.39 3.90
N THR A 111 2.33 14.49 4.37
CA THR A 111 0.86 14.64 4.40
C THR A 111 0.27 14.85 3.01
N LEU A 112 -0.98 14.43 2.82
CA LEU A 112 -1.75 14.65 1.59
C LEU A 112 -1.84 16.14 1.23
N ASN A 113 -1.98 17.00 2.23
CA ASN A 113 -2.03 18.44 2.01
C ASN A 113 -0.69 19.01 1.57
N ALA A 114 0.43 18.54 2.13
CA ALA A 114 1.76 18.91 1.64
C ALA A 114 1.96 18.42 0.19
N MET A 115 1.60 17.18 -0.13
CA MET A 115 1.76 16.62 -1.48
C MET A 115 1.07 17.46 -2.58
N LYS A 116 -0.08 18.07 -2.27
CA LYS A 116 -0.84 18.90 -3.23
C LYS A 116 -0.11 20.18 -3.66
N THR A 117 0.85 20.65 -2.88
CA THR A 117 1.58 21.90 -3.17
C THR A 117 2.95 21.66 -3.79
N ILE A 118 3.35 20.41 -4.01
CA ILE A 118 4.68 20.04 -4.49
C ILE A 118 4.65 19.81 -6.00
N SER A 119 5.53 20.53 -6.70
CA SER A 119 5.71 20.35 -8.14
C SER A 119 6.23 18.95 -8.48
N GLY A 120 5.68 18.34 -9.52
CA GLY A 120 5.99 16.98 -9.95
C GLY A 120 5.07 15.90 -9.35
N LEU A 121 4.14 16.25 -8.46
CA LEU A 121 3.10 15.33 -7.94
C LEU A 121 1.71 15.58 -8.52
N GLU A 122 1.55 16.53 -9.44
CA GLU A 122 0.25 17.01 -9.94
C GLU A 122 -0.61 15.88 -10.53
N ASN A 123 0.05 14.88 -11.12
CA ASN A 123 -0.60 13.75 -11.79
C ASN A 123 -0.69 12.48 -10.94
N MET A 124 -0.16 12.51 -9.71
CA MET A 124 -0.13 11.36 -8.80
C MET A 124 -1.53 10.86 -8.56
N MET A 125 -1.74 9.54 -8.75
CA MET A 125 -3.06 8.93 -8.67
C MET A 125 -3.76 9.25 -7.34
N LEU A 126 -2.99 9.31 -6.25
CA LEU A 126 -3.47 9.62 -4.90
C LEU A 126 -4.20 10.97 -4.83
N LEU A 127 -3.73 11.97 -5.58
CA LEU A 127 -4.25 13.35 -5.54
C LEU A 127 -5.45 13.57 -6.46
N ARG A 128 -5.74 12.62 -7.35
CA ARG A 128 -6.87 12.72 -8.26
C ARG A 128 -8.18 12.68 -7.49
N ARG A 129 -9.10 13.57 -7.83
CA ARG A 129 -10.43 13.65 -7.22
C ARG A 129 -11.15 12.30 -7.38
N GLY A 130 -11.55 11.68 -6.27
CA GLY A 130 -12.28 10.42 -6.27
C GLY A 130 -11.43 9.15 -6.37
N ALA A 131 -10.09 9.23 -6.20
CA ALA A 131 -9.21 8.06 -6.23
C ALA A 131 -9.47 7.09 -5.06
N ARG A 132 -10.34 6.11 -5.28
CA ARG A 132 -10.73 5.07 -4.30
C ARG A 132 -9.86 3.82 -4.32
N LEU A 133 -8.92 3.72 -5.24
CA LEU A 133 -8.04 2.54 -5.33
C LEU A 133 -7.07 2.50 -4.14
N SER A 134 -6.99 1.37 -3.45
CA SER A 134 -6.14 1.17 -2.26
C SER A 134 -4.69 0.81 -2.61
N ILE A 135 -4.48 0.25 -3.80
CA ILE A 135 -3.16 -0.08 -4.35
C ILE A 135 -2.98 0.75 -5.61
N GLN A 136 -2.01 1.67 -5.62
CA GLN A 136 -1.86 2.63 -6.71
C GLN A 136 -0.46 2.58 -7.30
N PRO A 137 -0.29 2.67 -8.63
CA PRO A 137 1.02 2.83 -9.24
C PRO A 137 1.60 4.21 -8.85
N VAL A 138 2.92 4.24 -8.66
CA VAL A 138 3.70 5.44 -8.38
C VAL A 138 4.84 5.50 -9.40
N THR A 139 5.00 6.63 -10.07
CA THR A 139 6.10 6.83 -11.00
C THR A 139 7.42 6.98 -10.25
N SER A 140 8.55 6.72 -10.91
CA SER A 140 9.87 6.90 -10.29
C SER A 140 10.13 8.35 -9.84
N GLN A 141 9.56 9.33 -10.57
CA GLN A 141 9.63 10.74 -10.20
C GLN A 141 8.85 11.03 -8.92
N GLU A 142 7.59 10.60 -8.84
CA GLU A 142 6.75 10.76 -7.64
C GLU A 142 7.40 10.08 -6.42
N TRP A 143 7.90 8.85 -6.60
CA TRP A 143 8.62 8.12 -5.56
C TRP A 143 9.80 8.92 -5.02
N ALA A 144 10.68 9.42 -5.89
CA ALA A 144 11.86 10.18 -5.50
C ALA A 144 11.49 11.47 -4.73
N ILE A 145 10.45 12.18 -5.17
CA ILE A 145 9.96 13.38 -4.49
C ILE A 145 9.47 13.03 -3.08
N ILE A 146 8.62 12.01 -2.93
CA ILE A 146 8.09 11.59 -1.63
C ILE A 146 9.22 11.15 -0.69
N LEU A 147 10.21 10.39 -1.19
CA LEU A 147 11.38 10.02 -0.40
C LEU A 147 12.17 11.24 0.08
N SER A 148 12.38 12.23 -0.79
CA SER A 148 13.09 13.46 -0.43
C SER A 148 12.35 14.21 0.67
N LEU A 149 11.03 14.38 0.55
CA LEU A 149 10.20 15.05 1.54
C LEU A 149 10.20 14.31 2.90
N GLY A 150 10.08 12.98 2.88
CA GLY A 150 10.10 12.15 4.09
C GLY A 150 11.48 12.06 4.76
N SER A 151 12.55 12.42 4.03
CA SER A 151 13.93 12.42 4.51
C SER A 151 14.42 13.80 4.96
N ALA A 152 13.75 14.89 4.57
CA ALA A 152 14.19 16.27 4.81
C ALA A 152 13.98 16.77 6.26
N GLY A 153 14.01 15.87 7.24
CA GLY A 153 13.92 16.19 8.66
C GLY A 153 15.24 15.94 9.39
N ALA A 154 16.12 16.95 9.39
CA ALA A 154 17.18 17.17 10.38
C ALA A 154 17.42 18.68 10.52
#